data_AF-A0A495R3U2-F1
#
_entry.id   AF-A0A495R3U2-F1
#
_cell.length_a   1.000
_cell.length_b   1.000
_cell.length_c   1.000
_cell.angle_alpha   90.00
_cell.angle_beta   90.00
_cell.angle_gamma   90.00
#
_symmetry.space_group_name_H-M   'P 1'
#
loop_
_entity.id
_entity.type
_entity.pdbx_description
1 polymer ?
#
loop_
_entity_poly.entity_id
_entity_poly.type
_entity_poly.pdbx_seq_one_letter_code
_entity_poly.pdbx_strand_id
1 'polypeptide(L)'
;MTDERLQALHEHLTKTGERPVERTASRWLGEAEAVAADIAGGDPSEDALTERLATVDHILSHVDSTDDAVADDHVEAAREIVDALLAER
;
A
#
# COMPACT_ATOMS: atom_id res chain seq x y z
N MET A 1 4.73 1.23 16.77
CA MET A 1 5.58 0.93 15.59
C MET A 1 4.79 0.29 14.46
N THR A 2 4.18 -0.90 14.64
CA THR A 2 3.36 -1.52 13.59
C THR A 2 2.22 -0.61 13.15
N ASP A 3 1.42 -0.08 14.09
CA ASP A 3 0.29 0.81 13.76
C ASP A 3 0.72 2.09 13.03
N GLU A 4 1.86 2.68 13.42
CA GLU A 4 2.42 3.87 12.76
C GLU A 4 2.84 3.54 11.31
N ARG A 5 3.41 2.36 11.07
CA ARG A 5 3.76 1.89 9.72
C ARG A 5 2.52 1.54 8.90
N LEU A 6 1.47 0.97 9.50
CA LEU A 6 0.20 0.73 8.82
C LEU A 6 -0.48 2.05 8.41
N GLN A 7 -0.44 3.05 9.29
CA GLN A 7 -0.91 4.40 8.95
C GLN A 7 -0.06 5.03 7.85
N ALA A 8 1.26 4.90 7.90
CA ALA A 8 2.15 5.40 6.86
C ALA A 8 1.89 4.72 5.50
N LEU A 9 1.70 3.39 5.49
CA LEU A 9 1.33 2.64 4.27
C LEU A 9 0.06 3.22 3.64
N HIS A 10 -1.00 3.39 4.45
CA HIS A 10 -2.25 3.97 3.99
C HIS A 10 -2.04 5.40 3.45
N GLU A 11 -1.30 6.25 4.18
CA GLU A 11 -1.03 7.63 3.77
C GLU A 11 -0.27 7.72 2.43
N HIS A 12 0.73 6.87 2.22
CA HIS A 12 1.45 6.82 0.95
C HIS A 12 0.52 6.44 -0.22
N LEU A 13 -0.35 5.44 -0.02
CA LEU A 13 -1.31 5.02 -1.05
C LEU A 13 -2.35 6.11 -1.34
N THR A 14 -2.90 6.77 -0.32
CA THR A 14 -3.80 7.92 -0.52
C THR A 14 -3.15 9.05 -1.31
N LYS A 15 -1.87 9.36 -1.03
CA LYS A 15 -1.13 10.40 -1.78
C LYS A 15 -0.98 10.07 -3.26
N THR A 16 -0.94 8.79 -3.65
CA THR A 16 -0.94 8.43 -5.09
C THR A 16 -2.25 8.83 -5.79
N GLY A 17 -3.38 8.78 -5.08
CA GLY A 17 -4.69 9.20 -5.59
C GLY A 17 -4.83 10.72 -5.80
N GLU A 18 -3.95 11.52 -5.19
CA GLU A 18 -3.88 12.97 -5.37
C GLU A 18 -3.06 13.39 -6.61
N ARG A 19 -2.50 12.42 -7.34
CA ARG A 19 -1.59 12.63 -8.47
C ARG A 19 -2.27 12.27 -9.81
N PRO A 20 -1.79 12.83 -10.94
CA PRO A 20 -2.29 12.48 -12.27
C PRO A 20 -1.73 11.13 -12.75
N VAL A 21 -2.12 10.04 -12.08
CA VAL A 21 -1.67 8.68 -12.39
C VAL A 21 -2.39 8.08 -13.61
N GLU A 22 -1.70 7.19 -14.33
CA GLU A 22 -2.29 6.41 -15.43
C GLU A 22 -3.49 5.57 -14.94
N ARG A 23 -4.49 5.37 -15.80
CA ARG A 23 -5.78 4.77 -15.44
C ARG A 23 -5.66 3.33 -14.92
N THR A 24 -4.78 2.52 -15.50
CA THR A 24 -4.56 1.13 -15.08
C THR A 24 -3.88 1.10 -13.71
N ALA A 25 -2.84 1.91 -13.51
CA ALA A 25 -2.19 2.06 -12.22
C ALA A 25 -3.18 2.55 -11.14
N SER A 26 -3.99 3.56 -11.45
CA SER A 26 -5.00 4.11 -10.54
C SER A 26 -5.97 3.05 -10.01
N ARG A 27 -6.37 2.08 -10.85
CA ARG A 27 -7.24 0.97 -10.43
C ARG A 27 -6.58 0.12 -9.34
N TRP A 28 -5.33 -0.28 -9.56
CA TRP A 28 -4.59 -1.08 -8.59
C TRP A 28 -4.30 -0.31 -7.31
N LEU A 29 -3.90 0.96 -7.43
CA LEU A 29 -3.58 1.81 -6.28
C LEU A 29 -4.81 2.04 -5.38
N GLY A 30 -5.99 2.25 -5.95
CA GLY A 30 -7.21 2.39 -5.16
C GLY A 30 -7.61 1.09 -4.44
N GLU A 31 -7.33 -0.08 -5.03
CA GLU A 31 -7.57 -1.37 -4.38
C GLU A 31 -6.60 -1.60 -3.22
N ALA A 32 -5.31 -1.32 -3.43
CA ALA A 32 -4.30 -1.38 -2.38
C ALA A 32 -4.62 -0.41 -1.23
N GLU A 33 -5.03 0.82 -1.55
CA GLU A 33 -5.43 1.83 -0.56
C GLU A 33 -6.59 1.33 0.31
N ALA A 34 -7.61 0.73 -0.30
CA ALA A 34 -8.77 0.21 0.44
C ALA A 34 -8.38 -0.89 1.44
N VAL A 35 -7.47 -1.80 1.05
CA VAL A 35 -6.96 -2.84 1.95
C VAL A 35 -6.09 -2.24 3.05
N ALA A 36 -5.24 -1.27 2.72
CA ALA A 36 -4.41 -0.56 3.69
C ALA A 36 -5.25 0.24 4.71
N ALA A 37 -6.34 0.85 4.27
CA ALA A 37 -7.29 1.55 5.14
C ALA A 37 -7.96 0.58 6.13
N ASP A 38 -8.36 -0.62 5.67
CA ASP A 38 -8.96 -1.67 6.52
C ASP A 38 -8.02 -2.10 7.66
N ILE A 39 -6.74 -2.32 7.36
CA ILE A 39 -5.76 -2.72 8.39
C ILE A 39 -5.31 -1.56 9.28
N ALA A 40 -5.23 -0.33 8.76
CA ALA A 40 -4.80 0.83 9.54
C ALA A 40 -5.90 1.35 10.47
N GLY A 41 -7.17 1.19 10.10
CA GLY A 41 -8.33 1.57 10.92
C GLY A 41 -8.89 0.46 11.82
N GLY A 42 -8.40 -0.78 11.65
CA GLY A 42 -8.84 -1.95 12.38
C GLY A 42 -7.82 -2.49 13.39
N ASP A 43 -8.17 -3.63 13.98
CA ASP A 43 -7.27 -4.45 14.81
C ASP A 43 -7.39 -5.92 14.35
N PRO A 44 -6.88 -6.25 13.14
CA PRO A 44 -6.94 -7.61 12.61
C PRO A 44 -6.05 -8.55 13.43
N SER A 45 -6.40 -9.84 13.46
CA SER A 45 -5.48 -10.86 13.99
C SER A 45 -4.19 -10.92 13.18
N GLU A 46 -3.11 -11.45 13.75
CA GLU A 46 -1.80 -11.53 13.07
C GLU A 46 -1.87 -12.29 11.73
N ASP A 47 -2.62 -13.40 11.67
CA ASP A 47 -2.86 -14.15 10.43
C ASP A 47 -3.57 -13.28 9.38
N ALA A 48 -4.64 -12.59 9.80
CA ALA A 48 -5.45 -11.75 8.95
C ALA A 48 -4.68 -10.50 8.46
N LEU A 49 -3.77 -9.98 9.28
CA LEU A 49 -2.88 -8.88 8.92
C LEU A 49 -1.82 -9.33 7.92
N THR A 50 -1.30 -10.55 8.05
CA THR A 50 -0.30 -11.12 7.12
C THR A 50 -0.91 -11.36 5.75
N GLU A 51 -2.11 -11.94 5.70
CA GLU A 51 -2.84 -12.18 4.46
C GLU A 51 -3.16 -10.86 3.74
N ARG A 52 -3.58 -9.83 4.48
CA ARG A 52 -3.87 -8.51 3.90
C ARG A 52 -2.62 -7.79 3.41
N LEU A 53 -1.50 -7.85 4.13
CA LEU A 53 -0.24 -7.27 3.66
C LEU A 53 0.28 -7.97 2.40
N ALA A 54 0.19 -9.30 2.34
CA ALA A 54 0.50 -10.06 1.13
C ALA A 54 -0.43 -9.70 -0.05
N THR A 55 -1.69 -9.36 0.24
CA THR A 55 -2.64 -8.87 -0.76
C THR A 55 -2.23 -7.49 -1.28
N VAL A 56 -1.83 -6.56 -0.41
CA VAL A 56 -1.30 -5.25 -0.81
C VAL A 56 -0.05 -5.42 -1.67
N ASP A 57 0.91 -6.24 -1.25
CA ASP A 57 2.12 -6.55 -2.03
C ASP A 57 1.77 -7.05 -3.45
N HIS A 58 0.88 -8.03 -3.53
CA HIS A 58 0.43 -8.58 -4.80
C HIS A 58 -0.26 -7.53 -5.68
N ILE A 59 -1.09 -6.66 -5.13
CA ILE A 59 -1.72 -5.58 -5.90
C ILE A 59 -0.64 -4.62 -6.42
N LEU A 60 0.28 -4.18 -5.55
CA LEU A 60 1.35 -3.25 -5.91
C LEU A 60 2.31 -3.84 -6.93
N SER A 61 2.48 -5.17 -7.01
CA SER A 61 3.32 -5.80 -8.04
C SER A 61 2.78 -5.63 -9.47
N HIS A 62 1.52 -5.19 -9.64
CA HIS A 62 0.94 -4.90 -10.96
C HIS A 62 1.15 -3.44 -11.41
N VAL A 63 1.78 -2.61 -10.58
CA VAL A 63 2.05 -1.20 -10.87
C VAL A 63 3.50 -1.05 -11.31
N ASP A 64 3.77 -1.09 -12.61
CA ASP A 64 5.14 -0.92 -13.11
C ASP A 64 5.63 0.55 -12.98
N SER A 65 4.76 1.50 -13.32
CA SER A 65 4.94 2.95 -13.12
C SER A 65 3.56 3.63 -13.18
N THR A 66 3.48 4.83 -12.64
CA THR A 66 2.26 5.64 -12.63
C THR A 66 2.26 6.80 -13.63
N ASP A 67 3.31 6.95 -14.46
CA ASP A 67 3.58 8.13 -15.32
C ASP A 67 3.73 9.46 -14.53
N ASP A 68 3.89 9.39 -13.21
CA ASP A 68 4.12 10.54 -12.32
C ASP A 68 5.18 10.13 -11.27
N ALA A 69 6.38 10.73 -11.37
CA ALA A 69 7.51 10.34 -10.54
C ALA A 69 7.23 10.47 -9.02
N VAL A 70 6.37 11.42 -8.61
CA VAL A 70 6.03 11.59 -7.19
C VAL A 70 5.08 10.48 -6.72
N ALA A 71 4.14 10.05 -7.56
CA ALA A 71 3.34 8.87 -7.27
C ALA A 71 4.21 7.60 -7.26
N ASP A 72 5.16 7.45 -8.18
CA ASP A 72 6.12 6.34 -8.17
C ASP A 72 6.93 6.30 -6.85
N ASP A 73 7.41 7.45 -6.35
CA ASP A 73 8.08 7.55 -5.03
C ASP A 73 7.16 7.07 -3.89
N HIS A 74 5.87 7.43 -3.93
CA HIS A 74 4.91 6.98 -2.93
C HIS A 74 4.64 5.47 -3.02
N VAL A 75 4.58 4.91 -4.22
CA VAL A 75 4.43 3.46 -4.45
C VAL A 75 5.65 2.70 -3.95
N GLU A 76 6.86 3.18 -4.23
CA GLU A 76 8.09 2.58 -3.75
C GLU A 76 8.14 2.56 -2.21
N ALA A 77 7.87 3.70 -1.58
CA ALA A 77 7.80 3.76 -0.11
C ALA A 77 6.72 2.82 0.48
N ALA A 78 5.56 2.69 -0.18
CA ALA A 78 4.53 1.74 0.25
C ALA A 78 5.03 0.29 0.18
N ARG A 79 5.75 -0.09 -0.89
CA ARG A 79 6.35 -1.43 -1.02
C ARG A 79 7.37 -1.70 0.08
N GLU A 80 8.27 -0.76 0.35
CA GLU A 80 9.27 -0.89 1.42
C GLU A 80 8.63 -1.13 2.79
N ILE A 81 7.53 -0.44 3.08
CA ILE A 81 6.79 -0.62 4.33
C ILE A 81 6.17 -2.02 4.40
N VAL A 82 5.52 -2.48 3.33
CA VAL A 82 4.91 -3.82 3.26
C VAL A 82 5.97 -4.90 3.43
N ASP A 83 7.08 -4.80 2.71
CA ASP A 83 8.21 -5.74 2.80
C ASP A 83 8.77 -5.81 4.23
N ALA A 84 8.99 -4.65 4.87
CA ALA A 84 9.47 -4.59 6.24
C ALA A 84 8.48 -5.24 7.22
N LEU A 85 7.18 -4.99 7.06
CA LEU A 85 6.15 -5.57 7.92
C LEU A 85 6.00 -7.08 7.72
N LEU A 86 6.18 -7.58 6.50
CA LEU A 86 6.15 -9.01 6.20
C LEU A 86 7.42 -9.74 6.68
N ALA A 87 8.59 -9.10 6.60
CA ALA A 87 9.86 -9.68 7.06
C ALA A 87 9.96 -9.81 8.60
N GLU A 88 9.14 -9.06 9.33
CA GLU A 88 9.05 -9.11 10.80
C GLU A 88 8.15 -10.26 11.31
N ARG A 89 7.57 -11.07 10.41
CA ARG A 89 6.60 -12.13 10.73
C ARG A 89 7.16 -13.54 10.56
#